data_AF-A0A952RN40-F1
#
_entry.id   AF-A0A952RN40-F1
#
_cell.length_a   1.000
_cell.length_b   1.000
_cell.length_c   1.000
_cell.angle_alpha   90.00
_cell.angle_beta   90.00
_cell.angle_gamma   90.00
#
_symmetry.space_group_name_H-M   'P 1'
#
loop_
_entity.id
_entity.type
_entity.pdbx_description
1 polymer ?
#
loop_
_entity_poly.entity_id
_entity_poly.type
_entity_poly.pdbx_seq_one_letter_code
_entity_poly.pdbx_strand_id
1 'polypeptide(L)'
;MNSRPHPFAAKLSPGQAEEVRRLRANGAPLAEIAGRFGIAKSSACRITKLKAHAPAGTLRVALPEFEWALLAELAEDGEVPAETLAADLLVEMLRSRAW
;
A
#
# COMPACT_ATOMS: atom_id res chain seq x y z
N MET A 1 -23.56 24.41 4.90
CA MET A 1 -22.51 24.60 3.87
C MET A 1 -21.92 23.22 3.54
N ASN A 2 -22.29 22.62 2.42
CA ASN A 2 -21.78 21.31 2.00
C ASN A 2 -20.45 21.49 1.26
N SER A 3 -19.34 21.31 1.96
CA SER A 3 -18.00 21.32 1.39
C SER A 3 -17.87 20.14 0.42
N ARG A 4 -17.66 20.41 -0.87
CA ARG A 4 -17.43 19.37 -1.89
C ARG A 4 -16.23 18.49 -1.45
N PRO A 5 -16.34 17.14 -1.51
CA PRO A 5 -15.24 16.26 -1.15
C PRO A 5 -14.01 16.57 -1.99
N HIS A 6 -12.87 16.82 -1.34
CA HIS A 6 -11.67 17.25 -2.04
C HIS A 6 -11.08 16.05 -2.82
N PRO A 7 -10.76 16.19 -4.13
CA PRO A 7 -10.34 15.06 -4.98
C PRO A 7 -8.95 14.48 -4.63
N PHE A 8 -8.16 15.21 -3.84
CA PHE A 8 -6.78 14.83 -3.55
C PHE A 8 -6.59 14.33 -2.12
N ALA A 9 -6.01 13.12 -2.02
CA ALA A 9 -5.46 12.54 -0.80
C ALA A 9 -4.33 13.40 -0.18
N ALA A 10 -3.78 14.37 -0.92
CA ALA A 10 -2.68 15.24 -0.51
C ALA A 10 -2.90 16.04 0.80
N LYS A 11 -4.14 16.15 1.29
CA LYS A 11 -4.43 16.78 2.59
C LYS A 11 -4.30 15.83 3.79
N LEU A 12 -4.19 14.52 3.56
CA LEU A 12 -4.05 13.55 4.64
C LEU A 12 -2.59 13.42 5.05
N SER A 13 -2.34 13.52 6.36
CA SER A 13 -1.05 13.17 6.92
C SER A 13 -0.78 11.68 6.78
N PRO A 14 0.48 11.23 6.84
CA PRO A 14 0.82 9.80 6.83
C PRO A 14 0.07 9.01 7.90
N GLY A 15 -0.09 9.55 9.11
CA GLY A 15 -0.84 8.91 10.20
C GLY A 15 -2.34 8.78 9.89
N GLN A 16 -2.94 9.74 9.20
CA GLN A 16 -4.34 9.63 8.76
C GLN A 16 -4.51 8.62 7.62
N ALA A 17 -3.52 8.50 6.73
CA ALA A 17 -3.53 7.46 5.70
C ALA A 17 -3.41 6.06 6.30
N GLU A 18 -2.61 5.89 7.36
CA GLU A 18 -2.55 4.63 8.12
C GLU A 18 -3.90 4.29 8.75
N GLU A 19 -4.57 5.29 9.32
CA GLU A 19 -5.89 5.11 9.90
C GLU A 19 -6.94 4.68 8.87
N VAL A 20 -6.90 5.27 7.68
CA VAL A 20 -7.73 4.86 6.54
C VAL A 20 -7.48 3.39 6.19
N ARG A 21 -6.22 2.92 6.19
CA ARG A 21 -5.89 1.50 5.92
C ARG A 21 -6.42 0.61 7.03
N ARG A 22 -6.25 0.99 8.30
CA ARG A 22 -6.73 0.24 9.47
C ARG A 22 -8.24 0.08 9.46
N LEU A 23 -8.99 1.16 9.24
CA LEU A 23 -10.44 1.11 9.16
C LEU A 23 -10.92 0.22 8.01
N ARG A 24 -10.22 0.25 6.87
CA ARG A 24 -10.55 -0.64 5.75
C ARG A 24 -10.26 -2.10 6.05
N ALA A 25 -9.14 -2.40 6.72
CA ALA A 25 -8.79 -3.75 7.16
C ALA A 25 -9.83 -4.30 8.15
N ASN A 26 -10.41 -3.43 9.00
CA ASN A 26 -11.51 -3.76 9.90
C ASN A 26 -12.89 -3.87 9.22
N GLY A 27 -12.94 -3.86 7.89
CA GLY A 27 -14.17 -4.04 7.12
C GLY A 27 -14.98 -2.78 6.84
N ALA A 28 -14.52 -1.59 7.27
CA ALA A 28 -15.29 -0.37 7.06
C ALA A 28 -15.53 -0.07 5.56
N PRO A 29 -16.76 0.30 5.16
CA PRO A 29 -17.07 0.70 3.80
C PRO A 29 -16.28 1.94 3.38
N LEU A 30 -15.80 1.97 2.12
CA LEU A 30 -15.06 3.11 1.58
C LEU A 30 -15.84 4.44 1.64
N ALA A 31 -17.17 4.39 1.58
CA ALA A 31 -18.02 5.58 1.68
C ALA A 31 -18.01 6.19 3.10
N GLU A 32 -18.02 5.33 4.12
CA GLU A 32 -17.94 5.75 5.53
C GLU A 32 -16.57 6.37 5.83
N ILE A 33 -15.49 5.71 5.37
CA ILE A 33 -14.13 6.22 5.48
C ILE A 33 -14.01 7.58 4.78
N ALA A 34 -14.52 7.69 3.55
CA ALA A 34 -14.47 8.94 2.79
C ALA A 34 -15.19 10.10 3.52
N GLY A 35 -16.38 9.82 4.09
CA GLY A 35 -17.11 10.77 4.90
C GLY A 35 -16.34 11.20 6.15
N ARG A 36 -15.76 10.24 6.88
CA ARG A 36 -15.02 10.48 8.13
C ARG A 36 -13.79 11.36 7.93
N PHE A 37 -13.10 11.21 6.79
CA PHE A 37 -11.89 11.97 6.48
C PHE A 37 -12.11 13.16 5.54
N GLY A 38 -13.34 13.42 5.11
CA GLY A 38 -13.66 14.53 4.19
C GLY A 38 -12.99 14.42 2.81
N ILE A 39 -12.71 13.20 2.35
CA ILE A 39 -12.03 12.92 1.08
C ILE A 39 -12.97 12.26 0.08
N ALA A 40 -12.59 12.24 -1.19
CA ALA A 40 -13.31 11.46 -2.19
C ALA A 40 -13.17 9.94 -1.94
N LYS A 41 -14.21 9.16 -2.26
CA LYS A 41 -14.18 7.69 -2.22
C LYS A 41 -13.04 7.10 -3.06
N SER A 42 -12.73 7.73 -4.20
CA SER A 42 -11.59 7.37 -5.04
C SER A 42 -10.25 7.56 -4.31
N SER A 43 -10.10 8.61 -3.50
CA SER A 43 -8.91 8.84 -2.68
C SER A 43 -8.75 7.76 -1.60
N ALA A 44 -9.83 7.38 -0.92
CA ALA A 44 -9.82 6.29 0.06
C ALA A 44 -9.43 4.95 -0.61
N CYS A 45 -9.94 4.69 -1.82
CA CYS A 45 -9.54 3.54 -2.63
C CYS A 45 -8.05 3.57 -2.99
N ARG A 46 -7.50 4.72 -3.39
CA ARG A 46 -6.06 4.85 -3.71
C ARG A 46 -5.15 4.63 -2.50
N ILE A 47 -5.54 5.09 -1.32
CA ILE A 47 -4.77 4.88 -0.08
C ILE A 47 -4.75 3.39 0.30
N THR A 48 -5.90 2.72 0.15
CA THR A 48 -6.07 1.32 0.57
C THR A 48 -5.50 0.32 -0.45
N LYS A 49 -5.81 0.49 -1.74
CA LYS A 49 -5.38 -0.44 -2.79
C LYS A 49 -4.03 -0.10 -3.42
N LEU A 50 -3.76 1.19 -3.63
CA LEU A 50 -2.57 1.65 -4.35
C LEU A 50 -1.49 2.20 -3.41
N LYS A 51 -1.61 1.91 -2.10
CA LYS A 51 -0.71 2.32 -1.00
C LYS A 51 -0.24 3.77 -1.13
N ALA A 52 -1.12 4.68 -1.57
CA ALA A 52 -0.79 6.11 -1.61
C ALA A 52 -0.44 6.59 -0.19
N HIS A 53 0.47 7.57 -0.07
CA HIS A 53 1.08 7.99 1.21
C HIS A 53 1.85 6.86 1.91
N ALA A 54 2.57 6.04 1.13
CA ALA A 54 3.54 5.11 1.72
C ALA A 54 4.56 5.89 2.56
N PRO A 55 5.03 5.34 3.70
CA PRO A 55 6.06 5.97 4.52
C PRO A 55 7.28 6.39 3.70
N ALA A 56 7.94 7.48 4.11
CA ALA A 56 9.26 7.82 3.58
C ALA A 56 10.21 6.60 3.76
N GLY A 57 10.92 6.21 2.69
CA GLY A 57 11.73 5.00 2.66
C GLY A 57 11.04 3.75 2.06
N THR A 58 9.77 3.85 1.63
CA THR A 58 9.12 2.73 0.93
C THR A 58 9.55 2.67 -0.54
N LEU A 59 10.26 1.62 -0.93
CA LEU A 59 10.54 1.34 -2.34
C LEU A 59 9.33 0.67 -2.99
N ARG A 60 8.95 1.12 -4.19
CA ARG A 60 7.92 0.47 -5.00
C ARG A 60 8.59 -0.25 -6.15
N VAL A 61 8.51 -1.57 -6.14
CA VAL A 61 9.03 -2.43 -7.21
C VAL A 61 7.84 -3.00 -7.96
N ALA A 62 7.83 -2.82 -9.27
CA ALA A 62 6.93 -3.55 -10.14
C ALA A 62 7.66 -4.81 -10.58
N LEU A 63 7.25 -5.97 -10.06
CA LEU A 63 7.70 -7.26 -10.54
C LEU A 63 6.75 -7.71 -11.67
N PRO A 64 7.27 -8.22 -12.80
CA PRO A 64 6.50 -8.96 -13.78
C PRO A 64 5.68 -10.08 -13.13
N GLU A 65 4.56 -10.44 -13.75
CA GLU A 65 3.62 -11.46 -13.24
C GLU A 65 4.30 -12.80 -12.96
N PHE A 66 5.23 -13.22 -13.83
CA PHE A 66 6.02 -14.44 -13.65
C PHE A 66 6.90 -14.41 -12.37
N GLU A 67 7.57 -13.30 -12.10
CA GLU A 67 8.42 -13.16 -10.90
C GLU A 67 7.57 -13.18 -9.62
N TRP A 68 6.36 -12.62 -9.68
CA TRP A 68 5.39 -12.69 -8.60
C TRP A 68 4.91 -14.12 -8.35
N ALA A 69 4.58 -14.86 -9.41
CA ALA A 69 4.16 -16.26 -9.28
C ALA A 69 5.28 -17.11 -8.67
N LEU A 70 6.52 -16.94 -9.12
CA LEU A 70 7.67 -17.65 -8.55
C LEU A 70 7.87 -17.35 -7.05
N LEU A 71 7.71 -16.09 -6.63
CA LEU A 71 7.81 -15.72 -5.22
C LEU A 71 6.65 -16.29 -4.39
N ALA A 72 5.45 -16.39 -4.95
CA ALA A 72 4.31 -16.99 -4.27
C ALA A 72 4.51 -18.50 -4.04
N GLU A 73 5.03 -19.22 -5.02
CA GLU A 73 5.38 -20.64 -4.88
C GLU A 73 6.45 -20.85 -3.81
N LEU A 74 7.53 -20.06 -3.84
CA LEU A 74 8.59 -20.12 -2.83
C LEU A 74 8.09 -19.75 -1.42
N ALA A 75 7.12 -18.84 -1.34
CA ALA A 75 6.49 -18.43 -0.08
C ALA A 75 5.68 -19.56 0.55
N GLU A 76 4.93 -20.32 -0.26
CA GLU A 76 4.18 -21.49 0.19
C GLU A 76 5.13 -22.57 0.74
N ASP A 77 6.20 -22.88 0.02
CA ASP A 77 7.21 -23.86 0.46
C ASP A 77 7.96 -23.44 1.73
N GLY A 78 8.26 -22.14 1.85
CA GLY A 78 9.04 -21.60 2.96
C GLY A 78 8.22 -21.22 4.20
N GLU A 79 6.88 -21.29 4.13
CA GLU A 79 5.97 -20.69 5.12
C GLU A 79 6.27 -19.19 5.41
N VAL A 80 6.74 -18.45 4.41
CA VAL A 80 7.11 -17.03 4.52
C VAL A 80 6.28 -16.21 3.55
N PRO A 81 5.70 -15.05 3.93
CA PRO A 81 4.95 -14.21 2.99
C PRO A 81 5.78 -13.79 1.77
N ALA A 82 5.20 -13.85 0.57
CA ALA A 82 5.86 -13.50 -0.68
C ALA A 82 6.39 -12.05 -0.70
N GLU A 83 5.72 -11.12 0.00
CA GLU A 83 6.22 -9.75 0.17
C GLU A 83 7.54 -9.68 0.93
N THR A 84 7.77 -10.59 1.88
CA THR A 84 9.03 -10.68 2.64
C THR A 84 10.15 -11.19 1.73
N LEU A 85 9.89 -12.26 0.96
CA LEU A 85 10.85 -12.79 0.00
C LEU A 85 11.21 -11.73 -1.08
N ALA A 86 10.23 -10.98 -1.57
CA ALA A 86 10.45 -9.89 -2.51
C ALA A 86 11.35 -8.78 -1.93
N ALA A 87 11.17 -8.45 -0.65
CA ALA A 87 11.99 -7.46 0.04
C ALA A 87 13.43 -7.94 0.24
N ASP A 88 13.62 -9.21 0.63
CA ASP A 88 14.95 -9.81 0.82
C ASP A 88 15.72 -9.88 -0.50
N LEU A 89 15.06 -10.32 -1.58
CA LEU A 89 15.65 -10.33 -2.92
C LEU A 89 16.11 -8.94 -3.36
N LEU A 90 15.28 -7.91 -3.13
CA LEU A 90 15.63 -6.53 -3.44
C LEU A 90 16.86 -6.07 -2.64
N VAL A 91 16.94 -6.40 -1.35
CA VAL A 91 18.10 -6.06 -0.50
C VAL A 91 19.37 -6.70 -1.05
N GLU A 92 19.32 -7.98 -1.42
CA GLU A 92 20.45 -8.69 -2.03
C GLU A 92 20.86 -8.11 -3.39
N MET A 93 19.89 -7.76 -4.24
CA MET A 93 20.16 -7.08 -5.51
C MET A 93 20.84 -5.72 -5.33
N LEU A 94 20.44 -4.96 -4.31
CA LEU A 94 21.06 -3.67 -4.00
C LEU A 94 22.47 -3.82 -3.42
N ARG A 95 22.69 -4.83 -2.56
CA ARG A 95 24.03 -5.15 -2.02
C ARG A 95 25.00 -5.58 -3.12
N SER A 96 24.56 -6.44 -4.02
CA SER A 96 25.39 -6.96 -5.13
C SER A 96 25.76 -5.89 -6.17
N ARG A 97 25.03 -4.78 -6.24
CA ARG A 97 25.35 -3.63 -7.11
C ARG A 97 26.25 -2.57 -6.47
N ALA A 98 26.55 -2.68 -5.17
CA ALA A 98 27.33 -1.70 -4.43
C ALA A 98 28.87 -1.88 -4.54
N TRP A 99 29.34 -2.64 -5.53
CA TRP A 99 30.75 -2.96 -5.77
C TRP A 99 31.17 -2.53 -7.18
#